data_AF-A0A9E1RLN0-F1
#
_entry.id   AF-A0A9E1RLN0-F1
#
_cell.length_a   1.000
_cell.length_b   1.000
_cell.length_c   1.000
_cell.angle_alpha   90.00
_cell.angle_beta   90.00
_cell.angle_gamma   90.00
#
_symmetry.space_group_name_H-M   'P 1'
#
loop_
_entity.id
_entity.type
_entity.pdbx_description
1 polymer ?
#
loop_
_entity_poly.entity_id
_entity_poly.type
_entity_poly.pdbx_seq_one_letter_code
_entity_poly.pdbx_strand_id
1 'polypeptide(L)'
;MQSKIIETVRTNGVLLTQVTPQGGIFSGQSSVMYLGGWNWEDATCRTNDGIHLRWPSSYYNTGWWGEPGGREKNKKYYEKIKIITEFLEKSYAYYKSDNNIDLKMESMRGLFNGEKNLYLHANYYNDIIDGIHLCKKLNIKKIVLVGGEDAHNAIAILKKNKIPVIIKRVHRLPKNQDSHIDEPYKQAKILSENNIIFAFSYAGDMEAMGSRNLPFTAGTAVAYGLDYEEAIKALTFNTAKILGIDDRLGSLEKGKEATFFISEGDALNMTTNKIESIFIKGSAVSTSNHQSKLYEIYKDR
;
A
#
# COMPACT_ATOMS: atom_id res chain seq x y z
N MET A 1 12.69 4.44 23.53
CA MET A 1 13.67 3.92 22.54
C MET A 1 13.30 4.53 21.19
N GLN A 2 14.08 5.49 20.67
CA GLN A 2 13.75 6.21 19.42
C GLN A 2 14.11 5.35 18.21
N SER A 3 13.16 5.13 17.29
CA SER A 3 13.37 4.29 16.10
C SER A 3 14.24 5.00 15.07
N LYS A 4 15.40 4.41 14.72
CA LYS A 4 16.30 4.93 13.68
C LYS A 4 15.72 4.84 12.26
N ILE A 5 14.74 3.97 12.05
CA ILE A 5 14.12 3.72 10.73
C ILE A 5 13.21 4.90 10.35
N ILE A 6 12.41 5.39 11.30
CA ILE A 6 11.46 6.50 11.06
C ILE A 6 12.21 7.74 10.57
N GLU A 7 13.31 8.10 11.23
CA GLU A 7 14.15 9.23 10.82
C GLU A 7 14.68 9.05 9.40
N THR A 8 15.17 7.86 9.07
CA THR A 8 15.75 7.55 7.74
C THR A 8 14.70 7.61 6.63
N VAL A 9 13.48 7.12 6.90
CA VAL A 9 12.37 7.15 5.94
C VAL A 9 11.88 8.59 5.72
N ARG A 10 11.80 9.37 6.80
CA ARG A 10 11.36 10.77 6.77
C ARG A 10 12.35 11.67 6.02
N THR A 11 13.65 11.46 6.15
CA THR A 11 14.67 12.22 5.41
C THR A 11 14.65 12.01 3.90
N ASN A 12 13.88 11.03 3.41
CA ASN A 12 13.64 10.83 1.98
C ASN A 12 12.26 11.33 1.51
N GLY A 13 11.43 11.89 2.39
CA GLY A 13 10.19 12.59 2.00
C GLY A 13 8.91 11.81 2.28
N VAL A 14 9.01 10.69 3.00
CA VAL A 14 7.85 9.92 3.43
C VAL A 14 7.45 10.39 4.83
N LEU A 15 6.28 11.02 4.96
CA LEU A 15 5.82 11.64 6.22
C LEU A 15 4.71 10.86 6.92
N LEU A 16 4.03 9.96 6.20
CA LEU A 16 2.98 9.11 6.71
C LEU A 16 3.23 7.65 6.31
N THR A 17 2.68 6.74 7.10
CA THR A 17 2.69 5.31 6.81
C THR A 17 1.37 4.67 7.22
N GLN A 18 0.96 3.62 6.50
CA GLN A 18 -0.10 2.73 6.93
C GLN A 18 0.53 1.50 7.57
N VAL A 19 0.45 1.40 8.89
CA VAL A 19 0.93 0.22 9.61
C VAL A 19 -0.02 -0.94 9.33
N THR A 20 0.50 -1.96 8.65
CA THR A 20 -0.30 -3.08 8.13
C THR A 20 0.09 -4.37 8.84
N PRO A 21 -0.87 -5.09 9.45
CA PRO A 21 -0.56 -6.38 10.06
C PRO A 21 -0.29 -7.44 8.99
N GLN A 22 0.53 -8.42 9.33
CA GLN A 22 0.99 -9.48 8.45
C GLN A 22 0.59 -10.86 9.00
N GLY A 23 0.45 -11.84 8.11
CA GLY A 23 0.10 -13.22 8.46
C GLY A 23 -1.39 -13.54 8.36
N GLY A 24 -1.72 -14.83 8.30
CA GLY A 24 -3.10 -15.32 8.17
C GLY A 24 -3.79 -14.95 6.84
N ILE A 25 -5.02 -15.43 6.69
CA ILE A 25 -5.91 -15.06 5.57
C ILE A 25 -6.51 -13.67 5.83
N PHE A 26 -6.98 -13.42 7.05
CA PHE A 26 -7.36 -12.10 7.54
C PHE A 26 -6.25 -11.62 8.47
N SER A 27 -5.44 -10.67 8.01
CA SER A 27 -4.27 -10.21 8.78
C SER A 27 -4.65 -9.25 9.91
N GLY A 28 -5.85 -8.68 9.91
CA GLY A 28 -6.31 -7.72 10.91
C GLY A 28 -6.51 -6.33 10.30
N GLN A 29 -6.47 -5.31 11.16
CA GLN A 29 -6.74 -3.93 10.81
C GLN A 29 -5.48 -3.09 10.74
N SER A 30 -5.42 -2.18 9.77
CA SER A 30 -4.37 -1.17 9.66
C SER A 30 -4.78 0.17 10.23
N SER A 31 -3.79 1.03 10.49
CA SER A 31 -3.99 2.42 10.87
C SER A 31 -2.96 3.30 10.18
N VAL A 32 -3.37 4.55 9.89
CA VAL A 32 -2.49 5.55 9.28
C VAL A 32 -1.82 6.34 10.38
N MET A 33 -0.50 6.48 10.29
CA MET A 33 0.33 7.17 11.28
C MET A 33 1.27 8.19 10.63
N TYR A 34 1.48 9.31 11.30
CA TYR A 34 2.54 10.27 11.00
C TYR A 34 3.90 9.73 11.48
N LEU A 35 4.95 10.01 10.72
CA LEU A 35 6.34 9.67 11.04
C LEU A 35 7.03 10.75 11.90
N GLY A 36 6.27 11.46 12.73
CA GLY A 36 6.73 12.56 13.57
C GLY A 36 6.15 12.61 14.99
N GLY A 37 5.33 11.64 15.40
CA GLY A 37 4.71 11.64 16.73
C GLY A 37 5.63 11.12 17.83
N TRP A 38 5.42 11.60 19.06
CA TRP A 38 6.17 11.17 20.25
C TRP A 38 5.73 9.81 20.79
N ASN A 39 4.42 9.56 20.71
CA ASN A 39 3.77 8.31 21.09
C ASN A 39 2.78 7.89 19.99
N TRP A 40 2.15 6.73 20.16
CA TRP A 40 1.25 6.20 19.15
C TRP A 40 -0.02 7.06 19.02
N GLU A 41 -0.48 7.67 20.11
CA GLU A 41 -1.65 8.56 20.13
C GLU A 41 -1.44 9.80 19.26
N ASP A 42 -0.32 10.49 19.43
CA ASP A 42 0.05 11.68 18.66
C ASP A 42 0.41 11.34 17.20
N ALA A 43 1.05 10.18 17.00
CA ALA A 43 1.35 9.69 15.67
C ALA A 43 0.10 9.25 14.89
N THR A 44 -1.03 8.97 15.54
CA THR A 44 -2.21 8.43 14.85
C THR A 44 -2.90 9.50 13.99
N CYS A 45 -2.97 9.25 12.67
CA CYS A 45 -3.72 10.06 11.71
C CYS A 45 -5.16 9.55 11.54
N ARG A 46 -5.30 8.22 11.43
CA ARG A 46 -6.58 7.51 11.30
C ARG A 46 -6.46 6.12 11.92
N THR A 47 -7.28 5.82 12.90
CA THR A 47 -7.40 4.49 13.50
C THR A 47 -8.26 3.56 12.64
N ASN A 48 -7.91 2.26 12.62
CA ASN A 48 -8.75 1.18 12.08
C ASN A 48 -9.23 1.44 10.63
N ASP A 49 -8.31 1.88 9.78
CA ASP A 49 -8.54 2.32 8.41
C ASP A 49 -9.16 1.23 7.51
N GLY A 50 -8.60 0.02 7.57
CA GLY A 50 -9.14 -1.10 6.78
C GLY A 50 -8.70 -2.47 7.26
N ILE A 51 -9.35 -3.50 6.72
CA ILE A 51 -9.04 -4.90 6.99
C ILE A 51 -8.27 -5.49 5.81
N HIS A 52 -7.22 -6.24 6.10
CA HIS A 52 -6.40 -6.88 5.07
C HIS A 52 -6.78 -8.36 4.89
N LEU A 53 -7.23 -8.69 3.67
CA LEU A 53 -7.54 -10.04 3.23
C LEU A 53 -6.47 -10.51 2.23
N ARG A 54 -5.74 -11.56 2.58
CA ARG A 54 -4.76 -12.22 1.71
C ARG A 54 -5.45 -13.31 0.91
N TRP A 55 -5.74 -13.01 -0.35
CA TRP A 55 -6.34 -13.97 -1.25
C TRP A 55 -5.37 -15.14 -1.49
N PRO A 56 -5.84 -16.40 -1.45
CA PRO A 56 -5.01 -17.54 -1.77
C PRO A 56 -4.52 -17.43 -3.21
N SER A 57 -3.25 -17.67 -3.44
CA SER A 57 -2.71 -17.66 -4.80
C SER A 57 -3.19 -18.88 -5.58
N SER A 58 -3.71 -18.71 -6.81
CA SER A 58 -4.09 -19.85 -7.68
C SER A 58 -2.89 -20.66 -8.16
N TYR A 59 -1.70 -20.06 -8.18
CA TYR A 59 -0.43 -20.70 -8.52
C TYR A 59 0.65 -20.36 -7.50
N TYR A 60 1.66 -21.21 -7.39
CA TYR A 60 2.87 -20.92 -6.63
C TYR A 60 4.10 -21.35 -7.42
N ASN A 61 5.24 -20.71 -7.15
CA ASN A 61 6.52 -21.13 -7.68
C ASN A 61 7.10 -22.21 -6.77
N THR A 62 7.61 -23.28 -7.36
CA THR A 62 8.40 -24.29 -6.67
C THR A 62 9.86 -23.84 -6.59
N GLY A 63 10.67 -24.48 -5.74
CA GLY A 63 12.06 -24.09 -5.52
C GLY A 63 12.25 -22.91 -4.56
N TRP A 64 13.49 -22.45 -4.44
CA TRP A 64 13.87 -21.31 -3.59
C TRP A 64 14.77 -20.35 -4.38
N TRP A 65 15.25 -19.28 -3.75
CA TRP A 65 15.87 -18.13 -4.41
C TRP A 65 17.17 -18.49 -5.15
N GLY A 66 17.89 -19.52 -4.71
CA GLY A 66 19.11 -20.01 -5.37
C GLY A 66 18.87 -20.98 -6.52
N GLU A 67 17.75 -21.71 -6.52
CA GLU A 67 17.34 -22.65 -7.57
C GLU A 67 15.83 -22.50 -7.79
N PRO A 68 15.42 -21.54 -8.64
CA PRO A 68 14.02 -21.32 -8.94
C PRO A 68 13.45 -22.55 -9.66
N GLY A 69 12.37 -23.10 -9.13
CA GLY A 69 11.63 -24.19 -9.74
C GLY A 69 10.56 -23.70 -10.72
N GLY A 70 9.76 -24.64 -11.19
CA GLY A 70 8.62 -24.36 -12.07
C GLY A 70 7.42 -23.77 -11.33
N ARG A 71 6.31 -23.60 -12.05
CA ARG A 71 5.07 -23.06 -11.50
C ARG A 71 4.01 -24.15 -11.41
N GLU A 72 3.41 -24.31 -10.24
CA GLU A 72 2.39 -25.31 -9.97
C GLU A 72 1.05 -24.70 -9.58
N LYS A 73 -0.04 -25.40 -9.93
CA LYS A 73 -1.40 -25.02 -9.56
C LYS A 73 -1.65 -25.34 -8.09
N ASN A 74 -2.22 -24.38 -7.36
CA ASN A 74 -2.59 -24.58 -5.97
C ASN A 74 -3.84 -25.47 -5.83
N LYS A 75 -3.64 -26.72 -5.42
CA LYS A 75 -4.72 -27.71 -5.22
C LYS A 75 -5.72 -27.31 -4.13
N LYS A 76 -5.31 -26.51 -3.15
CA LYS A 76 -6.13 -26.03 -2.03
C LYS A 76 -6.79 -24.67 -2.28
N TYR A 77 -6.73 -24.15 -3.52
CA TYR A 77 -7.25 -22.83 -3.86
C TYR A 77 -8.73 -22.68 -3.51
N TYR A 78 -9.58 -23.57 -4.03
CA TYR A 78 -11.03 -23.51 -3.79
C TYR A 78 -11.42 -23.82 -2.34
N GLU A 79 -10.68 -24.68 -1.65
CA GLU A 79 -10.86 -24.94 -0.21
C GLU A 79 -10.65 -23.64 0.60
N LYS A 80 -9.57 -22.90 0.32
CA LYS A 80 -9.31 -21.61 0.98
C LYS A 80 -10.34 -20.54 0.64
N ILE A 81 -10.81 -20.49 -0.61
CA ILE A 81 -11.89 -19.59 -1.01
C ILE A 81 -13.17 -19.90 -0.26
N LYS A 82 -13.50 -21.18 -0.07
CA LYS A 82 -14.66 -21.60 0.72
C LYS A 82 -14.57 -21.10 2.16
N ILE A 83 -13.41 -21.27 2.82
CA ILE A 83 -13.17 -20.74 4.17
C ILE A 83 -13.35 -19.21 4.23
N ILE A 84 -12.83 -18.47 3.24
CA ILE A 84 -12.99 -17.01 3.16
C ILE A 84 -14.46 -16.65 3.00
N THR A 85 -15.17 -17.35 2.10
CA THR A 85 -16.58 -17.12 1.79
C THR A 85 -17.44 -17.33 3.03
N GLU A 86 -17.30 -18.47 3.70
CA GLU A 86 -18.04 -18.78 4.93
C GLU A 86 -17.78 -17.75 6.04
N PHE A 87 -16.53 -17.31 6.18
CA PHE A 87 -16.16 -16.30 7.17
C PHE A 87 -16.80 -14.93 6.89
N LEU A 88 -16.76 -14.47 5.64
CA LEU A 88 -17.37 -13.20 5.25
C LEU A 88 -18.91 -13.26 5.27
N GLU A 89 -19.51 -14.38 4.89
CA GLU A 89 -20.96 -14.60 4.98
C GLU A 89 -21.42 -14.59 6.44
N LYS A 90 -20.69 -15.25 7.35
CA LYS A 90 -20.94 -15.17 8.80
C LYS A 90 -20.82 -13.72 9.31
N SER A 91 -19.77 -13.01 8.89
CA SER A 91 -19.56 -11.61 9.29
C SER A 91 -20.68 -10.69 8.79
N TYR A 92 -21.18 -10.93 7.58
CA TYR A 92 -22.30 -10.18 7.01
C TYR A 92 -23.63 -10.49 7.69
N ALA A 93 -23.88 -11.75 8.05
CA ALA A 93 -25.05 -12.14 8.83
C ALA A 93 -25.02 -11.48 10.23
N TYR A 94 -23.86 -11.46 10.88
CA TYR A 94 -23.66 -10.76 12.15
C TYR A 94 -23.90 -9.25 12.02
N TYR A 95 -23.43 -8.61 10.95
CA TYR A 95 -23.71 -7.18 10.70
C TYR A 95 -25.21 -6.87 10.63
N LYS A 96 -26.03 -7.79 10.11
CA LYS A 96 -27.48 -7.62 9.96
C LYS A 96 -28.31 -7.93 11.22
N SER A 97 -27.71 -8.50 12.25
CA SER A 97 -28.43 -8.98 13.44
C SER A 97 -27.89 -8.35 14.71
N ASP A 98 -28.77 -8.11 15.67
CA ASP A 98 -28.39 -7.74 17.04
C ASP A 98 -28.14 -9.02 17.84
N ASN A 99 -26.89 -9.50 17.78
CA ASN A 99 -26.43 -10.67 18.53
C ASN A 99 -25.57 -10.25 19.73
N ASN A 100 -25.33 -11.20 20.64
CA ASN A 100 -24.26 -11.09 21.62
C ASN A 100 -22.92 -10.76 20.95
N ILE A 101 -22.13 -9.90 21.58
CA ILE A 101 -20.90 -9.34 21.00
C ILE A 101 -19.88 -10.46 20.75
N ASP A 102 -19.62 -10.76 19.47
CA ASP A 102 -18.47 -11.54 19.01
C ASP A 102 -17.41 -10.55 18.51
N LEU A 103 -16.34 -10.36 19.29
CA LEU A 103 -15.28 -9.39 18.99
C LEU A 103 -14.70 -9.55 17.58
N LYS A 104 -14.60 -10.79 17.08
CA LYS A 104 -14.05 -11.06 15.75
C LYS A 104 -15.00 -10.56 14.67
N MET A 105 -16.30 -10.84 14.81
CA MET A 105 -17.31 -10.36 13.84
C MET A 105 -17.53 -8.85 13.94
N GLU A 106 -17.49 -8.30 15.16
CA GLU A 106 -17.62 -6.87 15.43
C GLU A 106 -16.51 -6.09 14.74
N SER A 107 -15.29 -6.62 14.74
CA SER A 107 -14.16 -6.02 14.02
C SER A 107 -14.41 -5.86 12.51
N MET A 108 -15.23 -6.73 11.91
CA MET A 108 -15.56 -6.77 10.48
C MET A 108 -16.73 -5.85 10.10
N ARG A 109 -17.51 -5.35 11.09
CA ARG A 109 -18.72 -4.54 10.87
C ARG A 109 -18.47 -3.35 9.94
N GLY A 110 -17.33 -2.69 10.13
CA GLY A 110 -16.89 -1.53 9.35
C GLY A 110 -16.75 -1.78 7.83
N LEU A 111 -16.61 -3.03 7.39
CA LEU A 111 -16.54 -3.35 5.96
C LEU A 111 -17.90 -3.20 5.25
N PHE A 112 -18.98 -3.55 5.94
CA PHE A 112 -20.32 -3.62 5.35
C PHE A 112 -21.06 -2.28 5.45
N ASN A 113 -20.81 -1.50 6.51
CA ASN A 113 -21.35 -0.15 6.62
C ASN A 113 -20.64 0.84 5.66
N GLY A 114 -19.39 0.54 5.23
CA GLY A 114 -18.58 1.36 4.34
C GLY A 114 -17.62 2.32 5.05
N GLU A 115 -17.44 2.15 6.36
CA GLU A 115 -16.50 2.92 7.16
C GLU A 115 -15.04 2.52 6.88
N LYS A 116 -14.79 1.22 6.71
CA LYS A 116 -13.47 0.62 6.51
C LYS A 116 -13.27 0.14 5.08
N ASN A 117 -12.01 0.21 4.64
CA ASN A 117 -11.58 -0.41 3.39
C ASN A 117 -11.35 -1.92 3.57
N LEU A 118 -11.65 -2.72 2.55
CA LEU A 118 -11.10 -4.06 2.41
C LEU A 118 -9.89 -4.00 1.48
N TYR A 119 -8.70 -4.23 2.04
CA TYR A 119 -7.47 -4.40 1.29
C TYR A 119 -7.33 -5.85 0.84
N LEU A 120 -7.73 -6.11 -0.41
CA LEU A 120 -7.63 -7.41 -1.05
C LEU A 120 -6.22 -7.58 -1.62
N HIS A 121 -5.38 -8.40 -0.99
CA HIS A 121 -4.06 -8.75 -1.52
C HIS A 121 -4.19 -9.92 -2.49
N ALA A 122 -4.02 -9.65 -3.78
CA ALA A 122 -4.08 -10.64 -4.85
C ALA A 122 -3.13 -10.24 -6.00
N ASN A 123 -2.51 -11.20 -6.67
CA ASN A 123 -1.56 -10.92 -7.75
C ASN A 123 -1.98 -11.51 -9.11
N TYR A 124 -2.66 -12.67 -9.14
CA TYR A 124 -3.05 -13.32 -10.40
C TYR A 124 -4.39 -12.80 -10.92
N TYR A 125 -4.57 -12.83 -12.24
CA TYR A 125 -5.82 -12.40 -12.87
C TYR A 125 -7.05 -13.10 -12.28
N ASN A 126 -7.03 -14.45 -12.20
CA ASN A 126 -8.14 -15.22 -11.63
C ASN A 126 -8.39 -14.89 -10.15
N ASP A 127 -7.31 -14.73 -9.38
CA ASP A 127 -7.40 -14.35 -7.96
C ASP A 127 -8.06 -12.98 -7.76
N ILE A 128 -7.70 -12.01 -8.61
CA ILE A 128 -8.27 -10.65 -8.60
C ILE A 128 -9.76 -10.73 -8.94
N ILE A 129 -10.12 -11.45 -10.00
CA ILE A 129 -11.51 -11.60 -10.45
C ILE A 129 -12.37 -12.27 -9.37
N ASP A 130 -11.94 -13.43 -8.87
CA ASP A 130 -12.67 -14.20 -7.87
C ASP A 130 -12.83 -13.39 -6.57
N GLY A 131 -11.76 -12.75 -6.12
CA GLY A 131 -11.77 -11.92 -4.92
C GLY A 131 -12.72 -10.73 -5.05
N ILE A 132 -12.68 -10.01 -6.16
CA ILE A 132 -13.59 -8.88 -6.41
C ILE A 132 -15.03 -9.38 -6.49
N HIS A 133 -15.31 -10.46 -7.22
CA HIS A 133 -16.66 -11.01 -7.33
C HIS A 133 -17.24 -11.40 -5.98
N LEU A 134 -16.46 -12.08 -5.13
CA LEU A 134 -16.91 -12.44 -3.78
C LEU A 134 -17.23 -11.19 -2.94
N CYS A 135 -16.34 -10.19 -2.97
CA CYS A 135 -16.55 -8.95 -2.20
C CYS A 135 -17.79 -8.19 -2.68
N LYS A 136 -18.03 -8.14 -4.00
CA LYS A 136 -19.21 -7.51 -4.59
C LYS A 136 -20.50 -8.29 -4.28
N LYS A 137 -20.46 -9.62 -4.31
CA LYS A 137 -21.59 -10.49 -3.91
C LYS A 137 -22.05 -10.19 -2.48
N LEU A 138 -21.10 -9.88 -1.59
CA LEU A 138 -21.34 -9.58 -0.17
C LEU A 138 -21.54 -8.09 0.14
N ASN A 139 -21.76 -7.27 -0.89
CA ASN A 139 -21.98 -5.82 -0.76
C ASN A 139 -20.87 -5.07 -0.01
N ILE A 140 -19.62 -5.54 -0.09
CA ILE A 140 -18.48 -4.80 0.46
C ILE A 140 -18.28 -3.55 -0.39
N LYS A 141 -18.42 -2.38 0.23
CA LYS A 141 -18.53 -1.09 -0.47
C LYS A 141 -17.19 -0.56 -0.96
N LYS A 142 -16.15 -0.69 -0.13
CA LYS A 142 -14.83 -0.14 -0.37
C LYS A 142 -13.80 -1.25 -0.50
N ILE A 143 -13.37 -1.53 -1.73
CA ILE A 143 -12.38 -2.55 -2.04
C ILE A 143 -11.15 -1.84 -2.60
N VAL A 144 -9.98 -2.19 -2.10
CA VAL A 144 -8.68 -1.73 -2.60
C VAL A 144 -7.85 -2.96 -2.96
N LEU A 145 -7.39 -3.05 -4.21
CA LEU A 145 -6.50 -4.14 -4.62
C LEU A 145 -5.07 -3.81 -4.18
N VAL A 146 -4.42 -4.70 -3.44
CA VAL A 146 -3.00 -4.58 -3.04
C VAL A 146 -2.16 -5.59 -3.81
N GLY A 147 -1.13 -5.09 -4.50
CA GLY A 147 -0.33 -5.87 -5.43
C GLY A 147 -0.86 -5.79 -6.85
N GLY A 148 -1.64 -6.79 -7.24
CA GLY A 148 -2.25 -6.84 -8.56
C GLY A 148 -1.24 -6.94 -9.69
N GLU A 149 -0.30 -7.89 -9.64
CA GLU A 149 0.72 -8.06 -10.71
C GLU A 149 0.09 -8.21 -12.10
N ASP A 150 -1.00 -8.97 -12.19
CA ASP A 150 -1.77 -9.13 -13.44
C ASP A 150 -2.92 -8.09 -13.54
N ALA A 151 -2.86 -6.95 -12.84
CA ALA A 151 -3.93 -5.94 -12.88
C ALA A 151 -4.14 -5.37 -14.29
N HIS A 152 -3.11 -5.38 -15.14
CA HIS A 152 -3.19 -5.01 -16.55
C HIS A 152 -4.15 -5.90 -17.35
N ASN A 153 -4.37 -7.15 -16.92
CA ASN A 153 -5.38 -8.05 -17.50
C ASN A 153 -6.77 -7.84 -16.90
N ALA A 154 -6.85 -7.26 -15.69
CA ALA A 154 -8.09 -7.03 -14.95
C ALA A 154 -8.66 -5.61 -15.10
N ILE A 155 -8.19 -4.82 -16.07
CA ILE A 155 -8.59 -3.41 -16.26
C ILE A 155 -10.12 -3.24 -16.34
N ALA A 156 -10.81 -4.11 -17.08
CA ALA A 156 -12.25 -4.00 -17.28
C ALA A 156 -13.02 -4.10 -15.95
N ILE A 157 -12.69 -5.06 -15.08
CA ILE A 157 -13.36 -5.23 -13.79
C ILE A 157 -12.99 -4.13 -12.80
N LEU A 158 -11.72 -3.69 -12.81
CA LEU A 158 -11.21 -2.63 -11.93
C LEU A 158 -11.91 -1.30 -12.25
N LYS A 159 -12.00 -0.93 -13.53
CA LYS A 159 -12.69 0.29 -13.98
C LYS A 159 -14.18 0.23 -13.68
N LYS A 160 -14.85 -0.88 -14.04
CA LYS A 160 -16.30 -1.05 -13.81
C LYS A 160 -16.68 -0.85 -12.34
N ASN A 161 -15.82 -1.33 -11.42
CA ASN A 161 -16.07 -1.26 -10.00
C ASN A 161 -15.37 -0.08 -9.29
N LYS A 162 -14.63 0.75 -10.03
CA LYS A 162 -13.82 1.86 -9.49
C LYS A 162 -12.87 1.42 -8.38
N ILE A 163 -12.20 0.28 -8.57
CA ILE A 163 -11.31 -0.31 -7.58
C ILE A 163 -9.90 0.26 -7.74
N PRO A 164 -9.38 1.01 -6.77
CA PRO A 164 -8.01 1.48 -6.79
C PRO A 164 -7.00 0.35 -6.56
N VAL A 165 -5.78 0.56 -7.04
CA VAL A 165 -4.68 -0.42 -6.94
C VAL A 165 -3.49 0.17 -6.18
N ILE A 166 -3.09 -0.48 -5.08
CA ILE A 166 -1.82 -0.21 -4.42
C ILE A 166 -0.76 -1.12 -5.05
N ILE A 167 0.11 -0.51 -5.85
CA ILE A 167 1.25 -1.18 -6.48
C ILE A 167 2.27 -1.48 -5.37
N LYS A 168 2.66 -2.75 -5.25
CA LYS A 168 3.77 -3.15 -4.36
C LYS A 168 5.10 -2.77 -4.97
N ARG A 169 6.20 -3.14 -4.33
CA ARG A 169 7.57 -2.86 -4.80
C ARG A 169 7.71 -2.93 -6.32
N VAL A 170 8.05 -1.78 -6.90
CA VAL A 170 8.31 -1.60 -8.32
C VAL A 170 9.61 -2.32 -8.74
N HIS A 171 10.67 -2.21 -7.92
CA HIS A 171 11.94 -2.91 -8.11
C HIS A 171 11.85 -4.37 -7.69
N ARG A 172 11.32 -5.20 -8.59
CA ARG A 172 11.19 -6.65 -8.41
C ARG A 172 11.40 -7.36 -9.74
N LEU A 173 11.64 -8.67 -9.66
CA LEU A 173 11.62 -9.50 -10.85
C LEU A 173 10.20 -9.59 -11.42
N PRO A 174 10.07 -9.71 -12.75
CA PRO A 174 8.82 -10.10 -13.35
C PRO A 174 8.32 -11.42 -12.77
N LYS A 175 7.02 -11.58 -12.83
CA LYS A 175 6.32 -12.71 -12.21
C LYS A 175 6.59 -14.04 -12.91
N ASN A 176 6.72 -14.01 -14.23
CA ASN A 176 6.94 -15.17 -15.09
C ASN A 176 8.26 -15.03 -15.84
N GLN A 177 8.85 -16.17 -16.23
CA GLN A 177 10.09 -16.17 -16.99
C GLN A 177 9.93 -15.55 -18.40
N ASP A 178 8.75 -15.70 -19.01
CA ASP A 178 8.44 -15.16 -20.33
C ASP A 178 7.92 -13.71 -20.29
N SER A 179 7.74 -13.14 -19.08
CA SER A 179 7.32 -11.76 -18.93
C SER A 179 8.43 -10.80 -19.36
N HIS A 180 8.06 -9.65 -19.90
CA HIS A 180 9.03 -8.59 -20.17
C HIS A 180 9.72 -8.15 -18.87
N ILE A 181 11.05 -7.95 -18.94
CA ILE A 181 11.86 -7.59 -17.78
C ILE A 181 11.44 -6.27 -17.12
N ASP A 182 10.80 -5.39 -17.89
CA ASP A 182 10.35 -4.08 -17.45
C ASP A 182 8.86 -3.99 -17.11
N GLU A 183 8.15 -5.12 -17.11
CA GLU A 183 6.73 -5.20 -16.77
C GLU A 183 6.40 -4.55 -15.40
N PRO A 184 7.18 -4.80 -14.31
CA PRO A 184 6.92 -4.16 -13.02
C PRO A 184 7.03 -2.62 -13.06
N TYR A 185 7.89 -2.08 -13.91
CA TYR A 185 8.11 -0.64 -14.04
C TYR A 185 7.01 0.06 -14.84
N LYS A 186 6.40 -0.65 -15.80
CA LYS A 186 5.32 -0.13 -16.65
C LYS A 186 3.93 -0.27 -16.04
N GLN A 187 3.76 -1.05 -14.98
CA GLN A 187 2.46 -1.31 -14.37
C GLN A 187 1.70 -0.02 -14.00
N ALA A 188 2.39 0.96 -13.41
CA ALA A 188 1.78 2.24 -13.03
C ALA A 188 1.29 3.03 -14.25
N LYS A 189 2.07 3.06 -15.32
CA LYS A 189 1.69 3.69 -16.59
C LYS A 189 0.39 3.08 -17.14
N ILE A 190 0.30 1.75 -17.20
CA ILE A 190 -0.87 1.04 -17.71
C ILE A 190 -2.13 1.40 -16.90
N LEU A 191 -2.02 1.46 -15.57
CA LEU A 191 -3.13 1.84 -14.69
C LEU A 191 -3.56 3.29 -14.92
N SER A 192 -2.58 4.19 -15.06
CA SER A 192 -2.78 5.62 -15.33
C SER A 192 -3.51 5.85 -16.67
N GLU A 193 -3.03 5.24 -17.77
CA GLU A 193 -3.65 5.35 -19.11
C GLU A 193 -5.09 4.84 -19.12
N ASN A 194 -5.43 3.95 -18.19
CA ASN A 194 -6.77 3.39 -18.05
C ASN A 194 -7.67 4.14 -17.05
N ASN A 195 -7.20 5.27 -16.50
CA ASN A 195 -7.90 6.07 -15.49
C ASN A 195 -8.24 5.27 -14.21
N ILE A 196 -7.37 4.35 -13.82
CA ILE A 196 -7.49 3.62 -12.55
C ILE A 196 -6.65 4.35 -11.51
N ILE A 197 -7.27 4.74 -10.39
CA ILE A 197 -6.55 5.34 -9.26
C ILE A 197 -5.55 4.31 -8.72
N PHE A 198 -4.31 4.72 -8.56
CA PHE A 198 -3.28 3.87 -7.98
C PHE A 198 -2.42 4.63 -6.96
N ALA A 199 -1.75 3.87 -6.11
CA ALA A 199 -0.76 4.36 -5.17
C ALA A 199 0.45 3.43 -5.13
N PHE A 200 1.60 3.95 -4.73
CA PHE A 200 2.81 3.15 -4.52
C PHE A 200 2.93 2.69 -3.07
N SER A 201 3.48 1.49 -2.88
CA SER A 201 3.86 0.96 -1.58
C SER A 201 5.15 0.15 -1.70
N TYR A 202 5.89 0.03 -0.60
CA TYR A 202 7.09 -0.80 -0.55
C TYR A 202 6.83 -2.20 0.03
N ALA A 203 5.56 -2.62 0.12
CA ALA A 203 5.20 -3.90 0.73
C ALA A 203 5.80 -5.11 -0.02
N GLY A 204 6.20 -6.15 0.72
CA GLY A 204 6.91 -7.34 0.23
C GLY A 204 8.12 -7.71 1.11
N ASP A 205 9.25 -8.07 0.51
CA ASP A 205 10.49 -8.40 1.26
C ASP A 205 11.26 -7.17 1.74
N MET A 206 12.05 -7.21 2.81
CA MET A 206 12.93 -6.09 3.18
C MET A 206 12.20 -4.71 3.35
N GLU A 207 10.92 -4.70 3.76
CA GLU A 207 10.10 -3.48 3.86
C GLU A 207 10.76 -2.41 4.75
N ALA A 208 11.34 -2.83 5.86
CA ALA A 208 11.98 -1.95 6.84
C ALA A 208 13.12 -1.11 6.25
N MET A 209 13.97 -1.71 5.40
CA MET A 209 15.09 -0.99 4.77
C MET A 209 14.67 -0.27 3.49
N GLY A 210 13.65 -0.79 2.81
CA GLY A 210 13.25 -0.31 1.49
C GLY A 210 12.20 0.80 1.51
N SER A 211 11.43 0.96 2.58
CA SER A 211 10.38 2.00 2.67
C SER A 211 10.90 3.42 2.45
N ARG A 212 12.18 3.68 2.76
CA ARG A 212 12.84 4.96 2.47
C ARG A 212 12.98 5.27 0.98
N ASN A 213 12.89 4.25 0.11
CA ASN A 213 13.03 4.38 -1.34
C ASN A 213 11.69 4.57 -2.05
N LEU A 214 10.58 4.72 -1.31
CA LEU A 214 9.24 4.84 -1.91
C LEU A 214 9.16 5.95 -2.99
N PRO A 215 9.69 7.17 -2.80
CA PRO A 215 9.67 8.18 -3.86
C PRO A 215 10.45 7.75 -5.12
N PHE A 216 11.56 7.05 -4.93
CA PHE A 216 12.41 6.59 -6.03
C PHE A 216 11.77 5.46 -6.84
N THR A 217 10.86 4.68 -6.23
CA THR A 217 10.05 3.71 -6.98
C THR A 217 9.10 4.41 -7.95
N ALA A 218 8.51 5.55 -7.56
CA ALA A 218 7.69 6.36 -8.45
C ALA A 218 8.55 7.05 -9.53
N GLY A 219 9.72 7.58 -9.17
CA GLY A 219 10.67 8.14 -10.14
C GLY A 219 11.11 7.11 -11.19
N THR A 220 11.28 5.84 -10.80
CA THR A 220 11.53 4.75 -11.75
C THR A 220 10.35 4.56 -12.70
N ALA A 221 9.11 4.55 -12.19
CA ALA A 221 7.94 4.44 -13.07
C ALA A 221 7.85 5.59 -14.08
N VAL A 222 8.25 6.81 -13.71
CA VAL A 222 8.35 7.96 -14.62
C VAL A 222 9.36 7.69 -15.74
N ALA A 223 10.55 7.18 -15.41
CA ALA A 223 11.55 6.80 -16.40
C ALA A 223 11.05 5.72 -17.40
N TYR A 224 10.05 4.91 -17.00
CA TYR A 224 9.38 3.92 -17.85
C TYR A 224 8.05 4.43 -18.46
N GLY A 225 7.83 5.74 -18.44
CA GLY A 225 6.80 6.43 -19.22
C GLY A 225 5.51 6.73 -18.46
N LEU A 226 5.49 6.62 -17.13
CA LEU A 226 4.41 7.22 -16.33
C LEU A 226 4.56 8.75 -16.35
N ASP A 227 3.44 9.46 -16.44
CA ASP A 227 3.43 10.92 -16.30
C ASP A 227 3.92 11.36 -14.90
N TYR A 228 4.75 12.41 -14.86
CA TYR A 228 5.36 12.88 -13.61
C TYR A 228 4.32 13.34 -12.59
N GLU A 229 3.27 14.05 -13.01
CA GLU A 229 2.22 14.50 -12.09
C GLU A 229 1.42 13.31 -11.55
N GLU A 230 1.14 12.30 -12.38
CA GLU A 230 0.47 11.09 -11.94
C GLU A 230 1.31 10.30 -10.94
N ALA A 231 2.64 10.29 -11.09
CA ALA A 231 3.55 9.73 -10.09
C ALA A 231 3.47 10.46 -8.74
N ILE A 232 3.45 11.80 -8.75
CA ILE A 232 3.29 12.61 -7.54
C ILE A 232 1.92 12.39 -6.91
N LYS A 233 0.83 12.39 -7.70
CA LYS A 233 -0.53 12.11 -7.21
C LYS A 233 -0.62 10.73 -6.57
N ALA A 234 0.02 9.72 -7.17
CA ALA A 234 0.08 8.35 -6.65
C ALA A 234 0.86 8.21 -5.32
N LEU A 235 1.70 9.18 -4.95
CA LEU A 235 2.35 9.23 -3.64
C LEU A 235 1.58 10.09 -2.64
N THR A 236 0.74 11.01 -3.12
CA THR A 236 0.09 12.05 -2.31
C THR A 236 -1.43 11.92 -2.35
N PHE A 237 -2.11 12.64 -3.25
CA PHE A 237 -3.56 12.79 -3.28
C PHE A 237 -4.32 11.47 -3.52
N ASN A 238 -3.86 10.64 -4.45
CA ASN A 238 -4.50 9.34 -4.72
C ASN A 238 -4.37 8.41 -3.51
N THR A 239 -3.21 8.41 -2.85
CA THR A 239 -3.00 7.67 -1.60
C THR A 239 -3.92 8.18 -0.50
N ALA A 240 -4.04 9.50 -0.33
CA ALA A 240 -4.95 10.09 0.65
C ALA A 240 -6.41 9.71 0.38
N LYS A 241 -6.83 9.69 -0.89
CA LYS A 241 -8.17 9.24 -1.29
C LYS A 241 -8.41 7.76 -1.01
N ILE A 242 -7.44 6.91 -1.31
CA ILE A 242 -7.53 5.47 -1.01
C ILE A 242 -7.68 5.25 0.50
N LEU A 243 -6.91 5.98 1.31
CA LEU A 243 -6.95 5.93 2.78
C LEU A 243 -8.11 6.76 3.38
N GLY A 244 -8.91 7.45 2.56
CA GLY A 244 -10.02 8.32 2.97
C GLY A 244 -9.62 9.43 3.96
N ILE A 245 -8.44 10.03 3.77
CA ILE A 245 -7.90 11.16 4.54
C ILE A 245 -7.64 12.38 3.63
N ASP A 246 -8.21 12.40 2.43
CA ASP A 246 -8.00 13.43 1.41
C ASP A 246 -8.65 14.77 1.73
N ASP A 247 -9.56 14.80 2.70
CA ASP A 247 -10.11 16.01 3.31
C ASP A 247 -9.05 16.79 4.13
N ARG A 248 -8.05 16.08 4.66
CA ARG A 248 -7.01 16.66 5.53
C ARG A 248 -5.63 16.66 4.91
N LEU A 249 -5.32 15.74 3.99
CA LEU A 249 -3.97 15.48 3.50
C LEU A 249 -3.95 15.20 1.99
N GLY A 250 -2.73 15.09 1.45
CA GLY A 250 -2.50 14.67 0.06
C GLY A 250 -2.43 15.81 -0.96
N SER A 251 -2.73 17.05 -0.58
CA SER A 251 -2.50 18.23 -1.41
C SER A 251 -2.24 19.49 -0.56
N LEU A 252 -1.62 20.50 -1.17
CA LEU A 252 -1.38 21.81 -0.56
C LEU A 252 -2.54 22.75 -0.87
N GLU A 253 -3.60 22.65 -0.07
CA GLU A 253 -4.83 23.44 -0.21
C GLU A 253 -5.21 24.10 1.12
N LYS A 254 -5.88 25.25 1.05
CA LYS A 254 -6.37 25.94 2.25
C LYS A 254 -7.36 25.04 3.01
N GLY A 255 -7.15 24.89 4.32
CA GLY A 255 -7.99 24.07 5.20
C GLY A 255 -7.46 22.65 5.42
N LYS A 256 -6.49 22.20 4.62
CA LYS A 256 -5.77 20.94 4.86
C LYS A 256 -4.64 21.13 5.87
N GLU A 257 -4.17 20.01 6.42
CA GLU A 257 -3.09 20.02 7.39
C GLU A 257 -1.76 20.42 6.74
N ALA A 258 -0.99 21.24 7.45
CA ALA A 258 0.35 21.63 7.05
C ALA A 258 1.37 20.50 7.26
N THR A 259 1.24 19.43 6.46
CA THR A 259 2.14 18.28 6.45
C THR A 259 2.81 18.19 5.07
N PHE A 260 4.05 18.68 4.98
CA PHE A 260 4.80 18.79 3.73
C PHE A 260 6.31 18.84 4.02
N PHE A 261 7.11 18.74 2.96
CA PHE A 261 8.54 18.96 3.04
C PHE A 261 8.99 19.87 1.91
N ILE A 262 10.16 20.47 2.07
CA ILE A 262 10.84 21.30 1.07
C ILE A 262 12.11 20.56 0.68
N SER A 263 12.33 20.40 -0.63
CA SER A 263 13.51 19.72 -1.19
C SER A 263 14.19 20.65 -2.18
N GLU A 264 15.52 20.73 -2.12
CA GLU A 264 16.33 21.54 -3.05
C GLU A 264 16.26 20.98 -4.47
N GLY A 265 16.25 19.64 -4.61
CA GLY A 265 16.10 18.94 -5.88
C GLY A 265 14.83 18.10 -5.97
N ASP A 266 14.65 17.43 -7.10
CA ASP A 266 13.49 16.55 -7.34
C ASP A 266 13.46 15.39 -6.34
N ALA A 267 12.36 15.29 -5.58
CA ALA A 267 12.15 14.27 -4.56
C ALA A 267 11.99 12.85 -5.14
N LEU A 268 11.62 12.71 -6.41
CA LEU A 268 11.52 11.42 -7.09
C LEU A 268 12.89 10.92 -7.60
N ASN A 269 13.87 11.81 -7.71
CA ASN A 269 15.20 11.50 -8.21
C ASN A 269 16.17 11.21 -7.05
N MET A 270 16.73 10.00 -7.03
CA MET A 270 17.60 9.54 -5.95
C MET A 270 18.87 10.37 -5.77
N THR A 271 19.40 10.98 -6.83
CA THR A 271 20.66 11.74 -6.80
C THR A 271 20.45 13.18 -6.37
N THR A 272 19.30 13.77 -6.71
CA THR A 272 19.01 15.18 -6.42
C THR A 272 18.09 15.39 -5.21
N ASN A 273 17.43 14.34 -4.71
CA ASN A 273 16.56 14.45 -3.54
C ASN A 273 17.36 14.91 -2.32
N LYS A 274 17.08 16.12 -1.85
CA LYS A 274 17.75 16.74 -0.71
C LYS A 274 16.74 17.55 0.08
N ILE A 275 16.21 16.92 1.12
CA ILE A 275 15.18 17.53 1.97
C ILE A 275 15.81 18.53 2.93
N GLU A 276 15.41 19.79 2.78
CA GLU A 276 15.88 20.90 3.60
C GLU A 276 15.03 21.10 4.84
N SER A 277 13.72 20.92 4.73
CA SER A 277 12.77 21.17 5.82
C SER A 277 11.58 20.24 5.76
N ILE A 278 11.06 19.87 6.93
CA ILE A 278 9.92 18.97 7.07
C ILE A 278 8.96 19.57 8.09
N PHE A 279 7.69 19.61 7.73
CA PHE A 279 6.60 20.04 8.59
C PHE A 279 5.57 18.92 8.69
N ILE A 280 5.16 18.59 9.92
CA ILE A 280 4.09 17.63 10.19
C ILE A 280 3.09 18.33 11.10
N LYS A 281 1.82 18.45 10.64
CA LYS A 281 0.75 19.18 11.36
C LYS A 281 1.17 20.63 11.73
N GLY A 282 1.95 21.28 10.87
CA GLY A 282 2.46 22.64 11.08
C GLY A 282 3.73 22.73 11.96
N SER A 283 4.15 21.65 12.60
CA SER A 283 5.36 21.61 13.43
C SER A 283 6.58 21.21 12.62
N ALA A 284 7.67 21.96 12.77
CA ALA A 284 8.95 21.61 12.16
C ALA A 284 9.53 20.33 12.77
N VAL A 285 10.07 19.46 11.92
CA VAL A 285 10.65 18.17 12.31
C VAL A 285 12.07 18.05 11.77
N SER A 286 12.96 17.43 12.56
CA SER A 286 14.38 17.27 12.19
C SER A 286 14.58 16.47 10.90
N THR A 287 15.44 17.02 10.04
CA THR A 287 15.99 16.42 8.81
C THR A 287 17.29 15.64 9.06
N SER A 288 17.75 15.52 10.31
CA SER A 288 18.89 14.67 10.66
C SER A 288 18.45 13.23 10.94
N ASN A 289 19.29 12.27 10.57
CA ASN A 289 19.11 10.86 10.89
C ASN A 289 20.42 10.25 11.43
N HIS A 290 20.40 8.95 11.75
CA HIS A 290 21.59 8.28 12.26
C HIS A 290 22.78 8.30 11.28
N GLN A 291 22.53 8.19 9.98
CA GLN A 291 23.58 8.16 8.95
C GLN A 291 24.23 9.54 8.80
N SER A 292 23.43 10.61 8.78
CA SER A 292 23.95 11.98 8.73
C SER A 292 24.79 12.30 9.97
N LYS A 293 24.36 11.85 11.15
CA LYS A 293 25.14 11.99 12.40
C LYS A 293 26.48 11.25 12.33
N LEU A 294 26.50 10.03 11.78
CA LEU A 294 27.74 9.28 11.59
C LEU A 294 28.66 9.97 10.57
N TYR A 295 28.12 10.45 9.44
CA TYR A 295 28.89 11.19 8.45
C TYR A 295 29.62 12.39 9.07
N GLU A 296 28.92 13.21 9.87
CA GLU A 296 29.54 14.35 10.56
C GLU A 296 30.65 13.95 11.54
N ILE A 297 30.56 12.78 12.17
CA ILE A 297 31.59 12.26 13.09
C ILE A 297 32.85 11.82 12.35
N TYR A 298 32.70 11.28 11.13
CA TYR A 298 33.79 10.64 10.39
C TYR A 298 34.32 11.45 9.21
N LYS A 299 33.68 12.57 8.81
CA LYS A 299 34.10 13.34 7.63
C LYS A 299 35.52 13.93 7.70
N ASP A 300 36.01 14.17 8.92
CA ASP A 300 37.32 14.79 9.18
C ASP A 300 38.38 13.76 9.63
N ARG A 301 38.09 12.45 9.51
CA ARG A 301 38.99 11.35 9.83
C ARG A 301 39.44 10.63 8.56
#